data_AF-A0A2E7Z4F7-F1
#
_entry.id   AF-A0A2E7Z4F7-F1
#
_cell.length_a   1.000
_cell.length_b   1.000
_cell.length_c   1.000
_cell.angle_alpha   90.00
_cell.angle_beta   90.00
_cell.angle_gamma   90.00
#
_symmetry.space_group_name_H-M   'P 1'
#
loop_
_entity.id
_entity.type
_entity.pdbx_description
1 polymer ?
#
loop_
_entity_poly.entity_id
_entity_poly.type
_entity_poly.pdbx_seq_one_letter_code
_entity_poly.pdbx_strand_id
1 'polypeptide(L)'
;MTEENRTENDAANESQSTENSPVADSADSTLVAGEESAVFAFGDDAASKFPNQVKAALEYAAANKYEYGPRLRGAELQWEVISAERMANEIVRVRLEFAPATGFRGDPGTEYMDIDAGGAVLARRQVGTPKESSPGVLMGITAFSVVLSVVLISLMTVFKSEGGDPLYVAGRTLWIRAEEPKQQLFITYQGADISGTLYNWAMKPDDEANNELVYVKVTLINQTSGTVNLVVDEKAATLMDGNRTTYKPLNTITRAYTAEPAPKFSVPEFVPLWGSAKLNDGEQLTGMLVFELPKDSSFIELRWIASDSATIKYQ
;
A
#
# COMPACT_ATOMS: atom_id res chain seq x y z
N MET A 1 6.15 -0.16 64.42
CA MET A 1 4.81 -0.79 64.56
C MET A 1 5.03 -2.30 64.59
N THR A 2 4.03 -3.05 65.04
CA THR A 2 4.11 -4.43 65.56
C THR A 2 4.68 -5.49 64.61
N GLU A 3 5.23 -6.54 65.23
CA GLU A 3 5.77 -7.76 64.60
C GLU A 3 4.68 -8.68 64.06
N GLU A 4 4.97 -9.41 62.97
CA GLU A 4 5.02 -10.89 62.86
C GLU A 4 5.35 -11.25 61.38
N ASN A 5 6.41 -12.02 61.10
CA ASN A 5 6.42 -13.50 60.91
C ASN A 5 5.39 -14.01 59.87
N ARG A 6 5.73 -14.87 58.89
CA ARG A 6 7.05 -15.43 58.48
C ARG A 6 6.92 -16.11 57.09
N THR A 7 8.06 -16.30 56.44
CA THR A 7 8.40 -17.17 55.28
C THR A 7 7.45 -18.35 54.95
N GLU A 8 7.05 -18.63 53.70
CA GLU A 8 7.83 -19.06 52.49
C GLU A 8 7.91 -20.60 52.34
N ASN A 9 8.13 -21.07 51.10
CA ASN A 9 8.42 -22.44 50.65
C ASN A 9 7.33 -23.53 50.67
N ASP A 10 7.45 -24.62 49.89
CA ASP A 10 7.84 -24.78 48.46
C ASP A 10 7.59 -26.25 48.04
N ALA A 11 7.72 -26.55 46.74
CA ALA A 11 8.10 -27.85 46.17
C ALA A 11 7.27 -29.14 46.49
N ALA A 12 6.49 -29.55 45.48
CA ALA A 12 6.49 -30.89 44.81
C ALA A 12 6.75 -32.20 45.59
N ASN A 13 5.93 -33.23 45.30
CA ASN A 13 6.44 -34.59 45.05
C ASN A 13 5.55 -35.38 44.06
N GLU A 14 6.12 -36.41 43.44
CA GLU A 14 5.56 -37.21 42.34
C GLU A 14 5.02 -38.59 42.78
N SER A 15 4.54 -39.36 41.79
CA SER A 15 4.69 -40.83 41.63
C SER A 15 3.53 -41.80 41.95
N GLN A 16 3.08 -42.42 40.86
CA GLN A 16 2.70 -43.83 40.61
C GLN A 16 2.72 -44.88 41.76
N SER A 17 1.74 -45.81 41.71
CA SER A 17 2.03 -47.26 41.53
C SER A 17 0.78 -48.12 41.35
N THR A 18 0.84 -49.12 40.47
CA THR A 18 -0.09 -50.26 40.33
C THR A 18 0.39 -51.48 41.12
N GLU A 19 -0.50 -52.35 41.63
CA GLU A 19 -0.52 -53.82 41.37
C GLU A 19 -1.50 -54.68 42.22
N ASN A 20 -1.98 -55.77 41.58
CA ASN A 20 -2.36 -57.11 42.08
C ASN A 20 -3.62 -57.41 42.94
N SER A 21 -4.35 -58.42 42.42
CA SER A 21 -5.47 -59.22 42.98
C SER A 21 -4.93 -60.45 43.80
N PRO A 22 -5.64 -61.58 44.10
CA PRO A 22 -7.05 -62.02 43.84
C PRO A 22 -7.75 -62.85 44.98
N VAL A 23 -8.89 -63.52 44.63
CA VAL A 23 -9.52 -64.75 45.26
C VAL A 23 -10.50 -64.53 46.44
N ALA A 24 -11.84 -64.50 46.20
CA ALA A 24 -12.86 -65.58 46.31
C ALA A 24 -13.49 -65.74 47.73
N ASP A 25 -14.69 -66.29 47.97
CA ASP A 25 -15.60 -67.15 47.18
C ASP A 25 -17.09 -67.00 47.62
N SER A 26 -18.06 -67.44 46.78
CA SER A 26 -19.46 -67.91 47.02
C SER A 26 -20.30 -67.37 48.21
N ALA A 27 -21.60 -67.03 48.15
CA ALA A 27 -22.67 -66.99 47.12
C ALA A 27 -23.85 -66.12 47.72
N ASP A 28 -25.12 -66.04 47.30
CA ASP A 28 -25.97 -66.75 46.31
C ASP A 28 -27.17 -65.87 45.84
N SER A 29 -27.78 -66.25 44.71
CA SER A 29 -29.13 -65.98 44.18
C SER A 29 -30.07 -64.92 44.81
N THR A 30 -30.35 -63.84 44.07
CA THR A 30 -31.68 -63.66 43.43
C THR A 30 -31.65 -62.71 42.23
N LEU A 31 -32.29 -63.09 41.12
CA LEU A 31 -32.51 -62.24 39.94
C LEU A 31 -33.80 -61.42 40.07
N VAL A 32 -33.76 -60.11 39.82
CA VAL A 32 -34.92 -59.33 39.35
C VAL A 32 -34.45 -58.29 38.32
N ALA A 33 -35.22 -58.20 37.22
CA ALA A 33 -35.04 -57.34 36.04
C ALA A 33 -34.78 -55.85 36.32
N GLY A 34 -34.17 -55.09 35.40
CA GLY A 34 -33.63 -55.50 34.10
C GLY A 34 -32.93 -54.34 33.38
N GLU A 35 -31.92 -54.64 32.58
CA GLU A 35 -31.19 -53.63 31.79
C GLU A 35 -31.93 -53.36 30.47
N GLU A 36 -32.58 -52.20 30.37
CA GLU A 36 -32.95 -51.65 29.06
C GLU A 36 -31.67 -51.28 28.31
N SER A 37 -31.33 -52.06 27.29
CA SER A 37 -30.22 -51.73 26.40
C SER A 37 -30.50 -50.40 25.69
N ALA A 38 -29.56 -49.46 25.78
CA ALA A 38 -29.70 -48.13 25.19
C ALA A 38 -29.98 -48.25 23.67
N VAL A 39 -31.20 -47.92 23.26
CA VAL A 39 -31.62 -48.00 21.85
C VAL A 39 -31.11 -46.77 21.12
N PHE A 40 -30.02 -46.96 20.38
CA PHE A 40 -29.39 -45.92 19.56
C PHE A 40 -29.82 -46.02 18.08
N ALA A 41 -29.98 -44.87 17.43
CA ALA A 41 -30.32 -44.73 16.02
C ALA A 41 -29.61 -43.52 15.39
N PHE A 42 -29.24 -43.59 14.11
CA PHE A 42 -28.55 -42.52 13.37
C PHE A 42 -29.38 -42.03 12.18
N GLY A 43 -29.29 -40.76 11.81
CA GLY A 43 -29.90 -40.23 10.58
C GLY A 43 -31.39 -40.57 10.40
N ASP A 44 -31.75 -41.05 9.22
CA ASP A 44 -33.13 -41.46 8.89
C ASP A 44 -33.67 -42.61 9.76
N ASP A 45 -32.81 -43.48 10.30
CA ASP A 45 -33.20 -44.54 11.24
C ASP A 45 -33.61 -43.94 12.60
N ALA A 46 -33.04 -42.80 13.00
CA ALA A 46 -33.50 -42.05 14.17
C ALA A 46 -34.93 -41.50 13.97
N ALA A 47 -35.21 -40.91 12.80
CA ALA A 47 -36.55 -40.45 12.44
C ALA A 47 -37.56 -41.60 12.34
N SER A 48 -37.12 -42.80 11.94
CA SER A 48 -37.96 -44.00 11.83
C SER A 48 -38.28 -44.64 13.17
N LYS A 49 -37.30 -44.70 14.10
CA LYS A 49 -37.45 -45.32 15.43
C LYS A 49 -38.10 -44.39 16.47
N PHE A 50 -37.86 -43.07 16.36
CA PHE A 50 -38.33 -42.08 17.33
C PHE A 50 -39.07 -40.90 16.63
N PRO A 51 -40.11 -41.17 15.81
CA PRO A 51 -40.70 -40.18 14.92
C PRO A 51 -41.29 -38.97 15.66
N ASN A 52 -41.92 -39.19 16.81
CA ASN A 52 -42.53 -38.12 17.59
C ASN A 52 -41.47 -37.18 18.21
N GLN A 53 -40.41 -37.75 18.80
CA GLN A 53 -39.35 -36.98 19.44
C GLN A 53 -38.47 -36.26 18.42
N VAL A 54 -38.11 -36.91 17.32
CA VAL A 54 -37.36 -36.28 16.22
C VAL A 54 -38.16 -35.13 15.60
N LYS A 55 -39.46 -35.32 15.37
CA LYS A 55 -40.35 -34.25 14.90
C LYS A 55 -40.40 -33.09 15.90
N ALA A 56 -40.62 -33.37 17.19
CA ALA A 56 -40.66 -32.35 18.24
C ALA A 56 -39.34 -31.56 18.34
N ALA A 57 -38.19 -32.23 18.21
CA ALA A 57 -36.88 -31.58 18.17
C ALA A 57 -36.78 -30.56 17.03
N LEU A 58 -37.14 -30.97 15.81
CA LEU A 58 -37.09 -30.11 14.62
C LEU A 58 -38.09 -28.95 14.69
N GLU A 59 -39.32 -29.20 15.15
CA GLU A 59 -40.34 -28.15 15.33
C GLU A 59 -39.92 -27.13 16.41
N TYR A 60 -39.36 -27.60 17.55
CA TYR A 60 -38.84 -26.73 18.60
C TYR A 60 -37.63 -25.92 18.12
N ALA A 61 -36.69 -26.55 17.42
CA ALA A 61 -35.51 -25.91 16.84
C ALA A 61 -35.89 -24.80 15.84
N ALA A 62 -36.88 -25.06 14.98
CA ALA A 62 -37.38 -24.13 13.98
C ALA A 62 -38.21 -22.98 14.56
N ALA A 63 -38.93 -23.21 15.66
CA ALA A 63 -39.68 -22.17 16.38
C ALA A 63 -38.75 -21.21 17.15
N ASN A 64 -37.67 -21.73 17.77
CA ASN A 64 -36.81 -20.98 18.68
C ASN A 64 -35.51 -20.47 18.05
N LYS A 65 -35.60 -19.90 16.82
CA LYS A 65 -34.46 -19.34 16.06
C LYS A 65 -33.66 -18.25 16.79
N TYR A 66 -34.26 -17.57 17.78
CA TYR A 66 -33.56 -16.53 18.54
C TYR A 66 -32.45 -17.08 19.45
N GLU A 67 -32.55 -18.35 19.88
CA GLU A 67 -31.62 -18.96 20.83
C GLU A 67 -30.22 -19.23 20.26
N TYR A 68 -30.09 -19.38 18.93
CA TYR A 68 -28.79 -19.52 18.25
C TYR A 68 -27.95 -18.22 18.24
N GLY A 69 -28.48 -17.13 18.80
CA GLY A 69 -27.76 -15.90 19.10
C GLY A 69 -27.72 -14.86 17.98
N PRO A 70 -27.18 -13.65 18.26
CA PRO A 70 -27.33 -12.49 17.38
C PRO A 70 -26.76 -12.67 15.96
N ARG A 71 -25.70 -13.46 15.81
CA ARG A 71 -25.04 -13.71 14.51
C ARG A 71 -25.91 -14.50 13.53
N LEU A 72 -26.77 -15.39 14.04
CA LEU A 72 -27.64 -16.25 13.23
C LEU A 72 -29.10 -15.77 13.20
N ARG A 73 -29.43 -14.71 13.96
CA ARG A 73 -30.80 -14.17 14.09
C ARG A 73 -31.49 -13.84 12.76
N GLY A 74 -30.74 -13.36 11.78
CA GLY A 74 -31.24 -13.02 10.44
C GLY A 74 -30.98 -14.08 9.37
N ALA A 75 -30.35 -15.20 9.74
CA ALA A 75 -30.05 -16.29 8.82
C ALA A 75 -31.22 -17.27 8.75
N GLU A 76 -31.53 -17.75 7.55
CA GLU A 76 -32.33 -18.96 7.41
C GLU A 76 -31.47 -20.16 7.80
N LEU A 77 -31.89 -20.92 8.80
CA LEU A 77 -31.19 -22.10 9.31
C LEU A 77 -31.85 -23.37 8.78
N GLN A 78 -31.01 -24.37 8.50
CA GLN A 78 -31.42 -25.75 8.27
C GLN A 78 -30.95 -26.63 9.44
N TRP A 79 -31.66 -27.73 9.68
CA TRP A 79 -31.34 -28.73 10.70
C TRP A 79 -31.29 -30.12 10.09
N GLU A 80 -30.34 -30.92 10.55
CA GLU A 80 -30.16 -32.31 10.16
C GLU A 80 -30.09 -33.20 11.40
N VAL A 81 -30.74 -34.37 11.36
CA VAL A 81 -30.79 -35.28 12.51
C VAL A 81 -29.58 -36.19 12.48
N ILE A 82 -28.67 -36.03 13.44
CA ILE A 82 -27.47 -36.88 13.53
C ILE A 82 -27.83 -38.23 14.13
N SER A 83 -28.56 -38.21 15.25
CA SER A 83 -28.90 -39.42 16.02
C SER A 83 -30.04 -39.20 17.00
N ALA A 84 -30.70 -40.29 17.39
CA ALA A 84 -31.58 -40.34 18.55
C ALA A 84 -31.21 -41.53 19.44
N GLU A 85 -31.16 -41.29 20.75
CA GLU A 85 -30.74 -42.26 21.76
C GLU A 85 -31.80 -42.33 22.86
N ARG A 86 -32.34 -43.54 23.13
CA ARG A 86 -33.24 -43.77 24.26
C ARG A 86 -32.45 -43.70 25.57
N MET A 87 -32.85 -42.76 26.41
CA MET A 87 -32.42 -42.58 27.80
C MET A 87 -33.43 -43.24 28.75
N ALA A 88 -33.19 -43.16 30.06
CA ALA A 88 -34.15 -43.62 31.07
C ALA A 88 -35.50 -42.87 31.01
N ASN A 89 -36.57 -43.50 31.50
CA ASN A 89 -37.91 -42.93 31.66
C ASN A 89 -38.58 -42.48 30.34
N GLU A 90 -38.43 -43.27 29.26
CA GLU A 90 -38.95 -42.95 27.91
C GLU A 90 -38.42 -41.63 27.28
N ILE A 91 -37.38 -41.02 27.87
CA ILE A 91 -36.74 -39.82 27.33
C ILE A 91 -35.87 -40.22 26.14
N VAL A 92 -35.93 -39.46 25.05
CA VAL A 92 -35.06 -39.63 23.88
C VAL A 92 -34.19 -38.39 23.73
N ARG A 93 -32.87 -38.60 23.68
CA ARG A 93 -31.90 -37.56 23.33
C ARG A 93 -31.76 -37.50 21.82
N VAL A 94 -32.32 -36.48 21.20
CA VAL A 94 -32.16 -36.18 19.76
C VAL A 94 -30.98 -35.23 19.59
N ARG A 95 -30.02 -35.59 18.74
CA ARG A 95 -28.89 -34.72 18.36
C ARG A 95 -29.11 -34.15 16.97
N LEU A 96 -28.93 -32.84 16.84
CA LEU A 96 -29.10 -32.10 15.59
C LEU A 96 -27.80 -31.40 15.20
N GLU A 97 -27.51 -31.40 13.91
CA GLU A 97 -26.59 -30.45 13.27
C GLU A 97 -27.41 -29.28 12.69
N PHE A 98 -26.84 -28.08 12.70
CA PHE A 98 -27.50 -26.91 12.13
C PHE A 98 -26.51 -25.92 11.50
N ALA A 99 -26.93 -25.27 10.42
CA ALA A 99 -26.14 -24.30 9.69
C ALA A 99 -27.04 -23.31 8.93
N PRO A 100 -26.53 -22.15 8.47
CA PRO A 100 -27.24 -21.33 7.51
C PRO A 100 -27.50 -22.09 6.20
N ALA A 101 -28.74 -22.04 5.72
CA ALA A 101 -29.21 -22.80 4.55
C ALA A 101 -28.59 -22.32 3.21
N THR A 102 -28.00 -21.11 3.17
CA THR A 102 -27.37 -20.55 1.98
C THR A 102 -26.02 -19.91 2.33
N GLY A 103 -25.07 -19.96 1.38
CA GLY A 103 -23.77 -19.29 1.48
C GLY A 103 -22.77 -19.88 2.49
N PHE A 104 -23.20 -20.73 3.42
CA PHE A 104 -22.33 -21.30 4.44
C PHE A 104 -21.32 -22.29 3.86
N ARG A 105 -20.05 -22.14 4.26
CA ARG A 105 -18.95 -23.07 3.98
C ARG A 105 -18.08 -23.18 5.21
N GLY A 106 -18.18 -24.30 5.92
CA GLY A 106 -17.48 -24.54 7.18
C GLY A 106 -18.13 -25.67 7.97
N ASP A 107 -17.78 -25.77 9.25
CA ASP A 107 -18.26 -26.83 10.14
C ASP A 107 -19.64 -26.44 10.72
N PRO A 108 -20.67 -27.30 10.66
CA PRO A 108 -21.98 -27.00 11.23
C PRO A 108 -21.94 -26.90 12.77
N GLY A 109 -22.94 -26.21 13.32
CA GLY A 109 -23.20 -26.22 14.76
C GLY A 109 -23.85 -27.53 15.19
N THR A 110 -23.67 -27.92 16.44
CA THR A 110 -24.26 -29.13 17.01
C THR A 110 -25.06 -28.81 18.26
N GLU A 111 -26.19 -29.49 18.45
CA GLU A 111 -26.98 -29.42 19.67
C GLU A 111 -27.63 -30.77 20.00
N TYR A 112 -28.17 -30.88 21.21
CA TYR A 112 -29.09 -31.96 21.56
C TYR A 112 -30.29 -31.45 22.36
N MET A 113 -31.39 -32.20 22.26
CA MET A 113 -32.61 -32.00 23.02
C MET A 113 -33.02 -33.33 23.66
N ASP A 114 -33.37 -33.29 24.95
CA ASP A 114 -33.91 -34.43 25.69
C ASP A 114 -35.44 -34.28 25.71
N ILE A 115 -36.15 -35.24 25.13
CA ILE A 115 -37.58 -35.12 24.81
C ILE A 115 -38.34 -36.32 25.38
N ASP A 116 -39.47 -36.10 26.05
CA ASP A 116 -40.28 -37.16 26.63
C ASP A 116 -41.15 -37.92 25.61
N ALA A 117 -41.88 -38.93 26.07
CA ALA A 117 -42.84 -39.70 25.26
C ALA A 117 -44.00 -38.84 24.70
N GLY A 118 -44.32 -37.71 25.33
CA GLY A 118 -45.34 -36.76 24.90
C GLY A 118 -44.86 -35.73 23.87
N GLY A 119 -43.56 -35.69 23.59
CA GLY A 119 -42.93 -34.70 22.71
C GLY A 119 -42.56 -33.38 23.40
N ALA A 120 -42.61 -33.30 24.73
CA ALA A 120 -42.16 -32.12 25.46
C ALA A 120 -40.63 -32.09 25.55
N VAL A 121 -40.03 -30.96 25.17
CA VAL A 121 -38.58 -30.72 25.32
C VAL A 121 -38.27 -30.42 26.78
N LEU A 122 -37.62 -31.38 27.46
CA LEU A 122 -37.25 -31.29 28.88
C LEU A 122 -35.94 -30.53 29.08
N ALA A 123 -34.98 -30.70 28.17
CA ALA A 123 -33.71 -30.00 28.17
C ALA A 123 -33.22 -29.75 26.74
N ARG A 124 -32.49 -28.66 26.55
CA ARG A 124 -31.79 -28.33 25.31
C ARG A 124 -30.36 -27.90 25.64
N ARG A 125 -29.40 -28.30 24.83
CA ARG A 125 -28.02 -27.82 24.93
C ARG A 125 -27.38 -27.69 23.56
N GLN A 126 -27.03 -26.46 23.21
CA GLN A 126 -26.10 -26.19 22.11
C GLN A 126 -24.68 -26.59 22.53
N VAL A 127 -24.04 -27.45 21.74
CA VAL A 127 -22.71 -28.02 21.99
C VAL A 127 -21.65 -27.32 21.14
N GLY A 128 -22.01 -26.92 19.91
CA GLY A 128 -21.15 -26.15 19.01
C GLY A 128 -21.92 -25.05 18.27
N THR A 129 -21.21 -23.99 17.87
CA THR A 129 -21.70 -22.97 16.93
C THR A 129 -21.13 -23.23 15.53
N PRO A 130 -21.88 -22.97 14.45
CA PRO A 130 -21.36 -23.05 13.09
C PRO A 130 -20.11 -22.18 12.93
N LYS A 131 -19.07 -22.72 12.28
CA LYS A 131 -17.77 -22.08 12.13
C LYS A 131 -17.42 -21.97 10.64
N GLU A 132 -17.38 -20.74 10.13
CA GLU A 132 -16.98 -20.47 8.75
C GLU A 132 -15.52 -20.88 8.50
N SER A 133 -15.28 -21.40 7.29
CA SER A 133 -13.93 -21.67 6.78
C SER A 133 -13.15 -20.38 6.54
N SER A 134 -11.85 -20.38 6.87
CA SER A 134 -11.00 -19.21 6.63
C SER A 134 -10.81 -18.93 5.14
N PRO A 135 -10.83 -17.67 4.67
CA PRO A 135 -10.80 -17.32 3.24
C PRO A 135 -9.38 -17.41 2.65
N GLY A 136 -8.76 -18.60 2.69
CA GLY A 136 -7.37 -18.83 2.28
C GLY A 136 -7.08 -18.45 0.82
N VAL A 137 -8.04 -18.64 -0.08
CA VAL A 137 -7.94 -18.21 -1.50
C VAL A 137 -7.79 -16.69 -1.59
N LEU A 138 -8.54 -15.93 -0.79
CA LEU A 138 -8.49 -14.46 -0.80
C LEU A 138 -7.14 -13.98 -0.27
N MET A 139 -6.65 -14.57 0.82
CA MET A 139 -5.30 -14.28 1.34
C MET A 139 -4.20 -14.56 0.30
N GLY A 140 -4.31 -15.68 -0.43
CA GLY A 140 -3.37 -16.02 -1.51
C GLY A 140 -3.36 -14.98 -2.64
N ILE A 141 -4.53 -14.55 -3.11
CA ILE A 141 -4.67 -13.49 -4.12
C ILE A 141 -4.08 -12.17 -3.62
N THR A 142 -4.36 -11.78 -2.37
CA THR A 142 -3.82 -10.55 -1.78
C THR A 142 -2.30 -10.57 -1.71
N ALA A 143 -1.70 -11.67 -1.23
CA ALA A 143 -0.25 -11.82 -1.15
C ALA A 143 0.41 -11.76 -2.54
N PHE A 144 -0.17 -12.45 -3.53
CA PHE A 144 0.32 -12.42 -4.92
C PHE A 144 0.27 -11.02 -5.53
N SER A 145 -0.83 -10.29 -5.31
CA SER A 145 -1.02 -8.91 -5.81
C SER A 145 0.06 -7.94 -5.32
N VAL A 146 0.43 -8.03 -4.04
CA VAL A 146 1.50 -7.20 -3.45
C VAL A 146 2.85 -7.50 -4.11
N VAL A 147 3.21 -8.78 -4.25
CA VAL A 147 4.47 -9.19 -4.90
C VAL A 147 4.52 -8.74 -6.36
N LEU A 148 3.43 -8.98 -7.11
CA LEU A 148 3.33 -8.58 -8.51
C LEU A 148 3.46 -7.05 -8.68
N SER A 149 2.86 -6.27 -7.77
CA SER A 149 2.94 -4.81 -7.80
C SER A 149 4.38 -4.31 -7.64
N VAL A 150 5.15 -4.87 -6.70
CA VAL A 150 6.56 -4.53 -6.51
C VAL A 150 7.37 -4.86 -7.77
N VAL A 151 7.18 -6.04 -8.35
CA VAL A 151 7.87 -6.45 -9.58
C VAL A 151 7.55 -5.52 -10.76
N LEU A 152 6.27 -5.20 -10.98
CA LEU A 152 5.84 -4.31 -12.08
C LEU A 152 6.38 -2.89 -11.94
N ILE A 153 6.38 -2.33 -10.72
CA ILE A 153 6.94 -0.99 -10.46
C ILE A 153 8.45 -0.99 -10.72
N SER A 154 9.18 -1.98 -10.23
CA SER A 154 10.63 -2.13 -10.48
C SER A 154 10.95 -2.32 -11.96
N LEU A 155 10.11 -3.06 -12.70
CA LEU A 155 10.26 -3.22 -14.14
C LEU A 155 10.06 -1.90 -14.88
N MET A 156 9.01 -1.14 -14.54
CA MET A 156 8.72 0.16 -15.19
C MET A 156 9.73 1.26 -14.86
N THR A 157 10.41 1.21 -13.71
CA THR A 157 11.48 2.17 -13.40
C THR A 157 12.79 1.83 -14.11
N VAL A 158 13.14 0.54 -14.27
CA VAL A 158 14.38 0.11 -14.93
C VAL A 158 14.28 0.20 -16.46
N PHE A 159 13.15 -0.17 -17.05
CA PHE A 159 12.95 -0.19 -18.51
C PHE A 159 12.28 1.08 -19.05
N LYS A 160 12.34 2.18 -18.30
CA LYS A 160 11.77 3.46 -18.74
C LYS A 160 12.62 4.06 -19.86
N SER A 161 12.17 3.90 -21.10
CA SER A 161 12.77 4.56 -22.27
C SER A 161 12.77 6.08 -22.08
N GLU A 162 13.94 6.71 -22.23
CA GLU A 162 14.11 8.17 -22.32
C GLU A 162 13.62 8.70 -23.70
N GLY A 163 12.44 8.24 -24.12
CA GLY A 163 11.84 8.54 -25.42
C GLY A 163 11.17 9.92 -25.46
N GLY A 164 11.99 10.97 -25.44
CA GLY A 164 11.59 12.36 -25.63
C GLY A 164 12.65 13.13 -26.42
N ASP A 165 12.38 14.41 -26.73
CA ASP A 165 13.43 15.33 -27.18
C ASP A 165 14.46 15.46 -26.03
N PRO A 166 15.74 15.10 -26.22
CA PRO A 166 16.74 15.11 -25.14
C PRO A 166 16.99 16.51 -24.56
N LEU A 167 16.59 17.56 -25.28
CA LEU A 167 16.64 18.95 -24.85
C LEU A 167 15.50 19.33 -23.88
N TYR A 168 14.50 18.46 -23.68
CA TYR A 168 13.37 18.64 -22.75
C TYR A 168 13.45 17.68 -21.56
N VAL A 169 13.46 18.23 -20.34
CA VAL A 169 13.44 17.46 -19.10
C VAL A 169 12.36 18.00 -18.16
N ALA A 170 11.50 17.12 -17.66
CA ALA A 170 10.53 17.43 -16.63
C ALA A 170 11.18 17.29 -15.25
N GLY A 171 11.19 18.38 -14.47
CA GLY A 171 11.43 18.36 -13.03
C GLY A 171 10.19 17.93 -12.25
N ARG A 172 10.14 18.26 -10.95
CA ARG A 172 8.97 18.00 -10.09
C ARG A 172 7.82 18.99 -10.31
N THR A 173 8.15 20.18 -10.80
CA THR A 173 7.26 21.36 -10.88
C THR A 173 7.47 22.11 -12.20
N LEU A 174 8.72 22.24 -12.64
CA LEU A 174 9.10 22.93 -13.87
C LEU A 174 9.37 21.93 -15.00
N TRP A 175 8.84 22.22 -16.18
CA TRP A 175 9.29 21.62 -17.43
C TRP A 175 10.36 22.53 -18.02
N ILE A 176 11.52 21.96 -18.32
CA ILE A 176 12.72 22.71 -18.65
C ILE A 176 13.20 22.25 -20.02
N ARG A 177 13.25 23.18 -20.97
CA ARG A 177 13.93 22.99 -22.25
C ARG A 177 15.24 23.77 -22.24
N ALA A 178 16.33 23.17 -22.69
CA ALA A 178 17.57 23.88 -22.97
C ALA A 178 18.07 23.54 -24.37
N GLU A 179 18.21 24.54 -25.25
CA GLU A 179 18.85 24.35 -26.57
C GLU A 179 20.35 23.99 -26.41
N GLU A 180 20.97 23.54 -27.50
CA GLU A 180 22.42 23.29 -27.54
C GLU A 180 23.23 24.58 -27.26
N PRO A 181 24.34 24.51 -26.49
CA PRO A 181 25.14 25.68 -26.18
C PRO A 181 25.87 26.21 -27.41
N LYS A 182 25.88 27.54 -27.57
CA LYS A 182 26.50 28.22 -28.72
C LYS A 182 27.66 29.09 -28.25
N GLN A 183 28.84 28.81 -28.79
CA GLN A 183 30.07 29.57 -28.56
C GLN A 183 30.03 30.90 -29.34
N GLN A 184 30.60 31.95 -28.76
CA GLN A 184 30.67 33.28 -29.34
C GLN A 184 31.79 34.10 -28.68
N LEU A 185 32.58 34.82 -29.50
CA LEU A 185 33.67 35.69 -29.03
C LEU A 185 33.16 36.92 -28.27
N PHE A 186 32.09 37.53 -28.79
CA PHE A 186 31.40 38.68 -28.19
C PHE A 186 29.90 38.51 -28.38
N ILE A 187 29.10 38.69 -27.33
CA ILE A 187 27.64 38.71 -27.48
C ILE A 187 27.21 40.16 -27.60
N THR A 188 26.61 40.56 -28.72
CA THR A 188 25.93 41.85 -28.84
C THR A 188 24.43 41.67 -29.07
N TYR A 189 23.63 42.58 -28.52
CA TYR A 189 22.17 42.54 -28.62
C TYR A 189 21.55 43.92 -28.42
N GLN A 190 20.30 44.08 -28.85
CA GLN A 190 19.51 45.27 -28.54
C GLN A 190 18.58 44.97 -27.36
N GLY A 191 18.56 45.85 -26.38
CA GLY A 191 17.75 45.69 -25.17
C GLY A 191 17.40 47.03 -24.57
N ALA A 192 16.21 47.12 -23.98
CA ALA A 192 15.81 48.29 -23.21
C ALA A 192 16.54 48.29 -21.85
N ASP A 193 16.91 49.48 -21.38
CA ASP A 193 17.32 49.69 -20.00
C ASP A 193 16.09 49.74 -19.06
N ILE A 194 16.34 50.00 -17.77
CA ILE A 194 15.27 50.17 -16.76
C ILE A 194 14.32 51.34 -17.02
N SER A 195 14.65 52.26 -17.93
CA SER A 195 13.80 53.38 -18.34
C SER A 195 12.95 53.09 -19.60
N GLY A 196 13.18 51.93 -20.24
CA GLY A 196 12.57 51.59 -21.52
C GLY A 196 13.36 52.11 -22.74
N THR A 197 14.53 52.72 -22.54
CA THR A 197 15.38 53.25 -23.60
C THR A 197 16.19 52.13 -24.23
N LEU A 198 16.08 51.96 -25.56
CA LEU A 198 16.81 50.94 -26.30
C LEU A 198 18.30 51.31 -26.46
N TYR A 199 19.18 50.39 -26.07
CA TYR A 199 20.61 50.46 -26.30
C TYR A 199 21.10 49.21 -27.03
N ASN A 200 22.26 49.34 -27.71
CA ASN A 200 23.06 48.19 -28.12
C ASN A 200 23.97 47.83 -26.94
N TRP A 201 23.81 46.61 -26.44
CA TRP A 201 24.60 46.03 -25.35
C TRP A 201 25.63 45.07 -25.92
N ALA A 202 26.78 44.98 -25.26
CA ALA A 202 27.83 44.02 -25.54
C ALA A 202 28.30 43.32 -24.25
N MET A 203 28.72 42.08 -24.40
CA MET A 203 29.43 41.30 -23.39
C MET A 203 30.65 40.63 -24.02
N LYS A 204 31.71 40.49 -23.23
CA LYS A 204 32.97 39.84 -23.61
C LYS A 204 33.48 38.93 -22.47
N PRO A 205 34.35 37.94 -22.74
CA PRO A 205 35.05 37.18 -21.70
C PRO A 205 35.91 38.10 -20.82
N ASP A 206 36.18 37.69 -19.57
CA ASP A 206 37.21 38.33 -18.75
C ASP A 206 38.62 37.99 -19.25
N ASP A 207 38.83 36.76 -19.74
CA ASP A 207 40.04 36.36 -20.45
C ASP A 207 39.77 36.20 -21.96
N GLU A 208 39.78 37.32 -22.70
CA GLU A 208 39.60 37.33 -24.15
C GLU A 208 40.65 36.50 -24.92
N ALA A 209 41.82 36.24 -24.32
CA ALA A 209 42.88 35.47 -24.96
C ALA A 209 42.57 33.97 -24.96
N ASN A 210 42.10 33.43 -23.83
CA ASN A 210 41.91 31.98 -23.64
C ASN A 210 40.44 31.52 -23.65
N ASN A 211 39.49 32.40 -23.33
CA ASN A 211 38.08 32.05 -23.15
C ASN A 211 37.17 32.63 -24.23
N GLU A 212 35.96 32.07 -24.31
CA GLU A 212 34.82 32.53 -25.10
C GLU A 212 33.54 32.57 -24.26
N LEU A 213 32.55 33.34 -24.71
CA LEU A 213 31.22 33.31 -24.13
C LEU A 213 30.41 32.18 -24.74
N VAL A 214 29.70 31.44 -23.90
CA VAL A 214 28.80 30.37 -24.33
C VAL A 214 27.41 30.72 -23.84
N TYR A 215 26.44 30.79 -24.75
CA TYR A 215 25.04 31.02 -24.37
C TYR A 215 24.17 29.79 -24.59
N VAL A 216 23.20 29.61 -23.69
CA VAL A 216 22.23 28.51 -23.70
C VAL A 216 20.84 29.10 -23.57
N LYS A 217 19.99 28.90 -24.59
CA LYS A 217 18.60 29.33 -24.55
C LYS A 217 17.78 28.32 -23.74
N VAL A 218 17.19 28.79 -22.65
CA VAL A 218 16.41 27.99 -21.71
C VAL A 218 14.96 28.46 -21.72
N THR A 219 14.02 27.53 -21.78
CA THR A 219 12.59 27.75 -21.58
C THR A 219 12.13 26.98 -20.36
N LEU A 220 11.51 27.67 -19.41
CA LEU A 220 10.97 27.15 -18.17
C LEU A 220 9.46 27.28 -18.22
N ILE A 221 8.71 26.20 -17.98
CA ILE A 221 7.24 26.17 -18.03
C ILE A 221 6.74 25.60 -16.72
N ASN A 222 5.84 26.32 -16.04
CA ASN A 222 5.13 25.77 -14.88
C ASN A 222 3.90 24.98 -15.36
N GLN A 223 3.84 23.70 -15.02
CA GLN A 223 2.67 22.83 -15.29
C GLN A 223 1.95 22.39 -14.01
N THR A 224 2.09 23.17 -12.94
CA THR A 224 1.42 22.94 -11.65
C THR A 224 0.49 24.10 -11.32
N SER A 225 -0.60 23.79 -10.62
CA SER A 225 -1.64 24.75 -10.22
C SER A 225 -1.19 25.78 -9.15
N GLY A 226 0.08 25.79 -8.76
CA GLY A 226 0.65 26.74 -7.81
C GLY A 226 1.70 27.66 -8.46
N THR A 227 1.88 28.86 -7.91
CA THR A 227 2.89 29.81 -8.40
C THR A 227 4.31 29.39 -8.00
N VAL A 228 5.21 29.25 -8.98
CA VAL A 228 6.65 29.08 -8.76
C VAL A 228 7.30 30.44 -8.64
N ASN A 229 8.00 30.69 -7.53
CA ASN A 229 8.96 31.79 -7.43
C ASN A 229 10.30 31.29 -7.97
N LEU A 230 10.88 32.01 -8.93
CA LEU A 230 12.14 31.69 -9.57
C LEU A 230 13.18 32.75 -9.25
N VAL A 231 14.42 32.34 -8.98
CA VAL A 231 15.59 33.22 -8.86
C VAL A 231 16.67 32.68 -9.77
N VAL A 232 17.11 33.47 -10.75
CA VAL A 232 18.17 33.14 -11.69
C VAL A 232 19.42 33.94 -11.32
N ASP A 233 20.40 33.26 -10.73
CA ASP A 233 21.69 33.77 -10.25
C ASP A 233 22.84 32.78 -10.60
N GLU A 234 24.06 32.97 -10.04
CA GLU A 234 25.21 32.08 -10.30
C GLU A 234 25.00 30.63 -9.80
N LYS A 235 23.91 30.33 -9.09
CA LYS A 235 23.58 29.00 -8.55
C LYS A 235 22.38 28.37 -9.25
N ALA A 236 21.69 29.10 -10.12
CA ALA A 236 20.46 28.65 -10.76
C ALA A 236 20.67 27.50 -11.76
N ALA A 237 21.85 27.43 -12.37
CA ALA A 237 22.25 26.37 -13.29
C ALA A 237 23.76 26.15 -13.26
N THR A 238 24.20 25.05 -13.86
CA THR A 238 25.61 24.79 -14.19
C THR A 238 25.75 24.13 -15.54
N LEU A 239 26.78 24.51 -16.31
CA LEU A 239 27.15 23.89 -17.59
C LEU A 239 28.43 23.07 -17.39
N MET A 240 28.48 21.84 -17.91
CA MET A 240 29.63 20.94 -17.80
C MET A 240 30.28 20.73 -19.17
N ASP A 241 31.61 20.86 -19.23
CA ASP A 241 32.40 20.61 -20.44
C ASP A 241 32.79 19.13 -20.60
N GLY A 242 33.36 18.77 -21.76
CA GLY A 242 33.87 17.41 -22.02
C GLY A 242 34.99 16.94 -21.08
N ASN A 243 35.69 17.86 -20.40
CA ASN A 243 36.68 17.54 -19.37
C ASN A 243 36.04 17.29 -17.98
N ARG A 244 34.71 17.40 -17.86
CA ARG A 244 33.92 17.38 -16.62
C ARG A 244 34.20 18.55 -15.68
N THR A 245 34.66 19.67 -16.22
CA THR A 245 34.74 20.96 -15.51
C THR A 245 33.36 21.60 -15.52
N THR A 246 32.94 22.15 -14.38
CA THR A 246 31.61 22.73 -14.19
C THR A 246 31.68 24.25 -14.06
N TYR A 247 30.93 24.95 -14.90
CA TYR A 247 30.88 26.40 -15.01
C TYR A 247 29.52 26.93 -14.55
N LYS A 248 29.51 28.16 -14.02
CA LYS A 248 28.32 28.86 -13.53
C LYS A 248 27.91 29.95 -14.51
N PRO A 249 26.61 30.31 -14.57
CA PRO A 249 26.17 31.40 -15.42
C PRO A 249 26.74 32.73 -14.89
N LEU A 250 27.11 33.60 -15.82
CA LEU A 250 27.53 34.97 -15.60
C LEU A 250 26.31 35.88 -15.37
N ASN A 251 26.49 36.88 -14.51
CA ASN A 251 25.51 37.94 -14.31
C ASN A 251 25.45 38.84 -15.56
N THR A 252 24.53 38.55 -16.47
CA THR A 252 24.36 39.27 -17.74
C THR A 252 24.00 40.74 -17.56
N ILE A 253 23.45 41.14 -16.40
CA ILE A 253 23.10 42.53 -16.09
C ILE A 253 24.35 43.36 -15.74
N THR A 254 25.29 42.80 -14.99
CA THR A 254 26.52 43.51 -14.58
C THR A 254 27.69 43.32 -15.56
N ARG A 255 27.65 42.27 -16.39
CA ARG A 255 28.67 42.01 -17.43
C ARG A 255 28.41 42.77 -18.73
N ALA A 256 27.17 43.23 -18.96
CA ALA A 256 26.81 44.00 -20.15
C ALA A 256 27.27 45.47 -20.04
N TYR A 257 27.78 46.00 -21.15
CA TYR A 257 28.12 47.42 -21.32
C TYR A 257 27.54 47.96 -22.62
N THR A 258 27.34 49.27 -22.71
CA THR A 258 26.86 49.92 -23.95
C THR A 258 27.97 49.95 -25.00
N ALA A 259 27.63 49.63 -26.25
CA ALA A 259 28.59 49.54 -27.35
C ALA A 259 27.97 50.00 -28.67
N GLU A 260 28.83 50.23 -29.67
CA GLU A 260 28.38 50.43 -31.05
C GLU A 260 27.80 49.13 -31.65
N PRO A 261 26.88 49.21 -32.63
CA PRO A 261 26.33 48.02 -33.28
C PRO A 261 27.43 47.17 -33.94
N ALA A 262 27.52 45.89 -33.55
CA ALA A 262 28.46 44.94 -34.14
C ALA A 262 27.72 43.72 -34.73
N PRO A 263 27.15 43.83 -35.96
CA PRO A 263 26.27 42.81 -36.54
C PRO A 263 26.88 41.40 -36.62
N LYS A 264 28.20 41.28 -36.80
CA LYS A 264 28.94 39.99 -36.82
C LYS A 264 28.80 39.19 -35.51
N PHE A 265 28.60 39.90 -34.41
CA PHE A 265 28.55 39.37 -33.04
C PHE A 265 27.12 39.43 -32.45
N SER A 266 26.16 39.88 -33.26
CA SER A 266 24.76 40.02 -32.83
C SER A 266 24.14 38.64 -32.66
N VAL A 267 23.56 38.38 -31.49
CA VAL A 267 22.76 37.18 -31.24
C VAL A 267 21.28 37.57 -31.42
N PRO A 268 20.59 37.10 -32.47
CA PRO A 268 19.18 37.41 -32.70
C PRO A 268 18.32 36.95 -31.51
N GLU A 269 17.31 37.74 -31.17
CA GLU A 269 16.36 37.44 -30.09
C GLU A 269 17.02 37.21 -28.72
N PHE A 270 18.24 37.72 -28.49
CA PHE A 270 18.92 37.56 -27.21
C PHE A 270 18.19 38.30 -26.09
N VAL A 271 17.61 37.52 -25.17
CA VAL A 271 16.98 38.01 -23.95
C VAL A 271 17.78 37.48 -22.76
N PRO A 272 18.50 38.31 -21.99
CA PRO A 272 19.28 37.84 -20.85
C PRO A 272 18.37 37.22 -19.78
N LEU A 273 18.66 35.98 -19.39
CA LEU A 273 17.93 35.29 -18.32
C LEU A 273 18.65 35.50 -16.98
N TRP A 274 18.23 36.53 -16.22
CA TRP A 274 18.80 36.85 -14.91
C TRP A 274 17.79 37.53 -13.99
N GLY A 275 17.93 37.34 -12.68
CA GLY A 275 17.07 37.94 -11.65
C GLY A 275 15.86 37.08 -11.29
N SER A 276 14.86 37.71 -10.67
CA SER A 276 13.72 37.00 -10.08
C SER A 276 12.46 37.10 -10.93
N ALA A 277 11.73 36.00 -11.06
CA ALA A 277 10.45 35.91 -11.76
C ALA A 277 9.43 35.13 -10.94
N LYS A 278 8.14 35.29 -11.27
CA LYS A 278 7.05 34.43 -10.81
C LYS A 278 6.40 33.78 -12.03
N LEU A 279 6.09 32.50 -11.92
CA LEU A 279 5.42 31.71 -12.94
C LEU A 279 4.18 31.08 -12.34
N ASN A 280 3.00 31.54 -12.75
CA ASN A 280 1.72 30.92 -12.42
C ASN A 280 1.48 29.66 -13.28
N ASP A 281 0.35 28.98 -13.07
CA ASP A 281 -0.02 27.78 -13.82
C ASP A 281 -0.08 28.07 -15.33
N GLY A 282 0.59 27.25 -16.14
CA GLY A 282 0.69 27.40 -17.59
C GLY A 282 1.61 28.53 -18.09
N GLU A 283 2.17 29.37 -17.20
CA GLU A 283 3.11 30.42 -17.62
C GLU A 283 4.50 29.87 -17.98
N GLN A 284 5.18 30.58 -18.88
CA GLN A 284 6.53 30.23 -19.31
C GLN A 284 7.48 31.44 -19.28
N LEU A 285 8.75 31.18 -18.97
CA LEU A 285 9.85 32.13 -19.07
C LEU A 285 10.88 31.59 -20.06
N THR A 286 11.33 32.40 -21.01
CA THR A 286 12.39 32.03 -21.97
C THR A 286 13.46 33.12 -22.01
N GLY A 287 14.72 32.70 -22.04
CA GLY A 287 15.87 33.60 -22.22
C GLY A 287 17.17 32.82 -22.33
N MET A 288 18.28 33.53 -22.44
CA MET A 288 19.62 32.97 -22.54
C MET A 288 20.37 33.10 -21.21
N LEU A 289 20.86 31.98 -20.69
CA LEU A 289 22.00 31.98 -19.76
C LEU A 289 23.28 32.20 -20.57
N VAL A 290 24.27 32.85 -19.96
CA VAL A 290 25.62 33.04 -20.53
C VAL A 290 26.65 32.50 -19.57
N PHE A 291 27.67 31.84 -20.08
CA PHE A 291 28.79 31.25 -19.35
C PHE A 291 30.10 31.73 -19.99
N GLU A 292 31.22 31.62 -19.28
CA GLU A 292 32.57 31.81 -19.84
C GLU A 292 33.34 30.50 -19.70
N LEU A 293 33.89 30.01 -20.82
CA LEU A 293 34.59 28.73 -20.91
C LEU A 293 35.86 28.90 -21.76
N PRO A 294 36.87 28.02 -21.61
CA PRO A 294 38.00 27.95 -22.52
C PRO A 294 37.55 27.74 -23.98
N LYS A 295 38.32 28.28 -24.92
CA LYS A 295 38.14 28.05 -26.36
C LYS A 295 38.14 26.56 -26.70
N ASP A 296 37.39 26.21 -27.75
CA ASP A 296 37.22 24.83 -28.24
C ASP A 296 36.61 23.84 -27.22
N SER A 297 35.99 24.31 -26.12
CA SER A 297 35.31 23.46 -25.15
C SER A 297 34.09 22.74 -25.74
N SER A 298 34.06 21.40 -25.62
CA SER A 298 32.85 20.60 -25.88
C SER A 298 31.89 20.64 -24.70
N PHE A 299 30.59 20.42 -24.95
CA PHE A 299 29.53 20.49 -23.94
C PHE A 299 28.87 19.13 -23.74
N ILE A 300 28.62 18.73 -22.49
CA ILE A 300 28.02 17.42 -22.19
C ILE A 300 26.76 17.48 -21.32
N GLU A 301 26.61 18.48 -20.45
CA GLU A 301 25.46 18.56 -19.54
C GLU A 301 25.14 20.02 -19.16
N LEU A 302 23.87 20.42 -19.26
CA LEU A 302 23.32 21.55 -18.52
C LEU A 302 22.46 21.01 -17.36
N ARG A 303 22.76 21.45 -16.15
CA ARG A 303 21.97 21.14 -14.95
C ARG A 303 21.25 22.38 -14.48
N TRP A 304 19.93 22.30 -14.34
CA TRP A 304 19.10 23.34 -13.73
C TRP A 304 18.89 23.01 -12.25
N ILE A 305 18.91 24.04 -11.39
CA ILE A 305 18.90 23.91 -9.92
C ILE A 305 17.92 24.89 -9.26
N ALA A 306 17.60 26.03 -9.90
CA ALA A 306 16.70 27.03 -9.32
C ALA A 306 15.25 26.54 -9.24
N SER A 307 14.73 26.45 -8.01
CA SER A 307 13.36 26.03 -7.66
C SER A 307 12.98 24.58 -8.00
N ASP A 308 13.71 23.93 -8.90
CA ASP A 308 13.58 22.53 -9.29
C ASP A 308 14.95 21.99 -9.77
N SER A 309 15.13 20.67 -9.80
CA SER A 309 16.39 20.02 -10.21
C SER A 309 16.18 19.17 -11.46
N ALA A 310 16.84 19.55 -12.55
CA ALA A 310 16.79 18.83 -13.83
C ALA A 310 18.17 18.75 -14.48
N THR A 311 18.39 17.76 -15.35
CA THR A 311 19.68 17.50 -15.98
C THR A 311 19.49 17.15 -17.45
N ILE A 312 19.90 18.07 -18.33
CA ILE A 312 19.85 17.98 -19.77
C ILE A 312 21.23 17.51 -20.24
N LYS A 313 21.31 16.44 -21.02
CA LYS A 313 22.57 15.95 -21.60
C LYS A 313 22.61 16.26 -23.08
N TYR A 314 23.75 16.76 -23.54
CA TYR A 314 24.02 17.01 -24.96
C TYR A 314 24.67 15.75 -25.58
N GLN A 315 24.38 15.47 -26.85
CA GLN A 315 24.85 14.30 -27.60
C GLN A 315 25.91 14.68 -28.63
#